data_AF-A0A8T7MFE1-F1
#
_entry.id   AF-A0A8T7MFE1-F1
#
_cell.length_a   1.000
_cell.length_b   1.000
_cell.length_c   1.000
_cell.angle_alpha   90.00
_cell.angle_beta   90.00
_cell.angle_gamma   90.00
#
_symmetry.space_group_name_H-M   'P 1'
#
loop_
_entity.id
_entity.type
_entity.pdbx_description
1 polymer ?
#
loop_
_entity_poly.entity_id
_entity_poly.type
_entity_poly.pdbx_seq_one_letter_code
_entity_poly.pdbx_strand_id
1 'polypeptide(L)'
;MRNPVSSNLTRSKLIEETQSASGKKNRGGLRRFFSRSGNTPISPVRKRRYYRKGEVLAFYLCILPWLLGFLIFIAGPMFSSFGLSFFRWDYFRPPRWAGLDNYTRMLDDEDFWDAVKVTFTFAAFYVPLSQVIALAAAVLLSQKLKGISVFRTIYYLPAILSGVAYVVLWVWLFEPDHGLINLILSWFGMQGPRWLSDPKIALAALIIMSLWGLGSSMIIYVAGLKNIPVHLHEAAQIDGAGPINRFFRITLPLLTPTIFFNLVLVIIQTFQSYTTAAVATGGGPNNATLFYLVYLYRMAFKQQEAGYASAMAWVLFAVILIFTLLIIRSSSLWVYYDGQRKNEG
;
A
#
# COMPACT_ATOMS: atom_id res chain seq x y z
N MET A 1 -11.32 -4.72 69.39
CA MET A 1 -10.11 -3.85 69.34
C MET A 1 -10.00 -3.23 67.95
N ARG A 2 -9.97 -1.89 67.91
CA ARG A 2 -9.56 -0.95 66.82
C ARG A 2 -10.25 -0.98 65.44
N ASN A 3 -11.05 0.07 65.26
CA ASN A 3 -11.30 0.82 64.01
C ASN A 3 -9.97 1.49 63.50
N PRO A 4 -9.83 1.90 62.23
CA PRO A 4 -10.46 3.16 61.79
C PRO A 4 -10.90 3.29 60.31
N VAL A 5 -11.86 4.20 60.19
CA VAL A 5 -12.39 4.94 59.03
C VAL A 5 -11.51 6.18 58.76
N SER A 6 -11.23 6.54 57.50
CA SER A 6 -11.31 7.93 56.95
C SER A 6 -10.44 8.17 55.70
N SER A 7 -11.07 8.50 54.56
CA SER A 7 -10.41 9.23 53.45
C SER A 7 -11.40 9.96 52.51
N ASN A 8 -12.58 10.36 53.00
CA ASN A 8 -13.62 11.04 52.20
C ASN A 8 -13.82 12.53 52.56
N LEU A 9 -12.76 13.26 52.94
CA LEU A 9 -12.89 14.65 53.44
C LEU A 9 -12.25 15.75 52.59
N THR A 10 -11.87 15.48 51.33
CA THR A 10 -11.13 16.49 50.53
C THR A 10 -11.83 16.97 49.27
N ARG A 11 -13.07 16.53 48.97
CA ARG A 11 -13.82 17.00 47.78
C ARG A 11 -15.00 17.94 48.07
N SER A 12 -15.48 18.03 49.31
CA SER A 12 -16.62 18.89 49.67
C SER A 12 -16.25 20.37 49.90
N LYS A 13 -14.96 20.70 50.10
CA LYS A 13 -14.51 22.08 50.35
C LYS A 13 -14.25 22.94 49.11
N LEU A 14 -14.29 22.40 47.89
CA LEU A 14 -14.05 23.18 46.66
C LEU A 14 -15.32 23.64 45.95
N ILE A 15 -16.50 23.22 46.42
CA ILE A 15 -17.79 23.58 45.81
C ILE A 15 -18.46 24.77 46.52
N GLU A 16 -18.02 25.11 47.74
CA GLU A 16 -18.63 26.20 48.54
C GLU A 16 -18.07 27.61 48.22
N GLU A 17 -16.85 27.72 47.69
CA GLU A 17 -16.23 29.01 47.37
C GLU A 17 -16.72 29.63 46.04
N THR A 18 -17.43 28.88 45.19
CA THR A 18 -17.89 29.38 43.88
C THR A 18 -19.30 29.98 43.90
N GLN A 19 -20.01 29.98 45.04
CA GLN A 19 -21.38 30.51 45.13
C GLN A 19 -21.56 31.77 45.99
N SER A 20 -20.50 32.31 46.64
CA SER A 20 -20.66 33.45 47.56
C SER A 20 -20.39 34.85 46.97
N ALA A 21 -20.11 35.01 45.67
CA ALA A 21 -19.81 36.32 45.07
C ALA A 21 -20.80 36.77 43.98
N SER A 22 -22.02 36.23 44.00
CA SER A 22 -23.14 36.72 43.19
C SER A 22 -24.09 37.55 44.05
N GLY A 23 -24.07 38.87 43.85
CA GLY A 23 -25.24 39.73 44.08
C GLY A 23 -25.15 40.74 45.22
N LYS A 24 -24.76 41.98 44.90
CA LYS A 24 -25.51 43.19 45.28
C LYS A 24 -25.02 44.45 44.54
N LYS A 25 -25.84 44.85 43.55
CA LYS A 25 -26.45 46.18 43.42
C LYS A 25 -25.52 47.39 43.21
N ASN A 26 -25.44 47.87 41.97
CA ASN A 26 -25.74 49.29 41.74
C ASN A 26 -26.38 49.52 40.35
N ARG A 27 -27.63 49.98 40.37
CA ARG A 27 -28.37 50.46 39.19
C ARG A 27 -28.19 51.99 39.16
N GLY A 28 -27.69 52.52 38.05
CA GLY A 28 -27.70 53.97 37.81
C GLY A 28 -26.55 54.40 36.91
N GLY A 29 -26.77 54.36 35.60
CA GLY A 29 -25.75 54.77 34.63
C GLY A 29 -26.13 54.38 33.20
N LEU A 30 -27.30 54.81 32.77
CA LEU A 30 -27.70 54.76 31.37
C LEU A 30 -26.68 55.51 30.50
N ARG A 31 -26.39 54.93 29.33
CA ARG A 31 -26.00 55.63 28.09
C ARG A 31 -24.64 56.35 28.12
N ARG A 32 -23.62 55.67 27.58
CA ARG A 32 -22.61 56.17 26.63
C ARG A 32 -21.39 55.26 26.67
N PHE A 33 -21.39 54.13 25.97
CA PHE A 33 -20.15 53.47 25.52
C PHE A 33 -20.44 52.56 24.31
N PHE A 34 -21.15 53.12 23.33
CA PHE A 34 -21.10 52.66 21.94
C PHE A 34 -20.59 53.83 21.11
N SER A 35 -19.27 53.96 21.00
CA SER A 35 -18.60 54.63 19.87
C SER A 35 -17.09 54.52 20.03
N ARG A 36 -16.53 53.47 19.42
CA ARG A 36 -15.20 53.39 18.77
C ARG A 36 -14.85 51.91 18.57
N SER A 37 -15.60 51.27 17.68
CA SER A 37 -15.03 50.15 16.91
C SER A 37 -14.00 50.79 15.97
N GLY A 38 -12.78 50.96 16.48
CA GLY A 38 -11.62 51.18 15.65
C GLY A 38 -11.28 49.86 14.99
N ASN A 39 -11.63 49.71 13.72
CA ASN A 39 -10.92 48.81 12.81
C ASN A 39 -9.45 49.22 12.84
N THR A 40 -8.66 48.65 13.75
CA THR A 40 -7.22 48.57 13.53
C THR A 40 -7.04 47.47 12.50
N PRO A 41 -6.63 47.78 11.25
CA PRO A 41 -6.22 46.73 10.35
C PRO A 41 -5.07 46.00 11.02
N ILE A 42 -5.26 44.72 11.31
CA ILE A 42 -4.17 43.84 11.75
C ILE A 42 -3.19 43.85 10.57
N SER A 43 -2.16 44.68 10.64
CA SER A 43 -1.12 44.73 9.62
C SER A 43 -0.58 43.31 9.48
N PRO A 44 -0.55 42.71 8.27
CA PRO A 44 0.03 41.40 8.12
C PRO A 44 1.50 41.52 8.50
N VAL A 45 1.88 40.92 9.64
CA VAL A 45 3.28 40.78 10.01
C VAL A 45 3.92 39.93 8.91
N ARG A 46 4.48 40.59 7.91
CA ARG A 46 5.33 39.98 6.89
C ARG A 46 6.54 39.40 7.61
N LYS A 47 6.43 38.16 8.10
CA LYS A 47 7.58 37.38 8.56
C LYS A 47 8.45 37.11 7.33
N ARG A 48 9.36 38.03 7.03
CA ARG A 48 10.50 37.77 6.15
C ARG A 48 11.34 36.69 6.84
N ARG A 49 11.14 35.43 6.43
CA ARG A 49 11.88 34.27 6.91
C ARG A 49 13.28 34.32 6.29
N TYR A 50 14.14 35.17 6.85
CA TYR A 50 15.58 35.06 6.62
C TYR A 50 16.04 33.79 7.33
N TYR A 51 16.13 32.69 6.60
CA TYR A 51 16.78 31.49 7.10
C TYR A 51 18.22 31.87 7.47
N ARG A 52 18.55 31.81 8.76
CA ARG A 52 19.91 32.07 9.24
C ARG A 52 20.80 31.02 8.55
N LYS A 53 21.94 31.40 7.97
CA LYS A 53 22.83 30.45 7.24
C LYS A 53 23.14 29.17 8.06
N GLY A 54 23.16 29.27 9.39
CA GLY A 54 23.30 28.13 10.31
C GLY A 54 22.11 27.15 10.34
N GLU A 55 20.87 27.61 10.13
CA GLU A 55 19.69 26.73 10.07
C GLU A 55 19.68 25.90 8.78
N VAL A 56 20.13 26.49 7.67
CA VAL A 56 20.28 25.79 6.39
C VAL A 56 21.41 24.76 6.48
N LEU A 57 22.53 25.11 7.10
CA LEU A 57 23.64 24.18 7.33
C LEU A 57 23.23 23.03 8.25
N ALA A 58 22.50 23.30 9.33
CA ALA A 58 21.98 22.28 10.23
C ALA A 58 21.01 21.33 9.51
N PHE A 59 20.11 21.86 8.67
CA PHE A 59 19.24 21.04 7.82
C PHE A 59 20.05 20.09 6.93
N TYR A 60 21.04 20.61 6.19
CA TYR A 60 21.86 19.78 5.31
C TYR A 60 22.66 18.74 6.08
N LEU A 61 23.30 19.10 7.20
CA LEU A 61 24.06 18.15 8.03
C LEU A 61 23.17 17.03 8.59
N CYS A 62 21.92 17.32 8.95
CA CYS A 62 20.98 16.30 9.42
C CYS A 62 20.50 15.35 8.32
N ILE A 63 20.30 15.84 7.08
CA ILE A 63 19.87 14.98 5.96
C ILE A 63 21.03 14.27 5.26
N LEU A 64 22.26 14.75 5.43
CA LEU A 64 23.45 14.27 4.72
C LEU A 64 23.70 12.76 4.93
N PRO A 65 23.57 12.16 6.14
CA PRO A 65 23.74 10.72 6.30
C PRO A 65 22.74 9.90 5.49
N TRP A 66 21.48 10.32 5.44
CA TRP A 66 20.46 9.66 4.63
C TRP A 66 20.73 9.82 3.13
N LEU A 67 21.11 11.03 2.70
CA LEU A 67 21.38 11.35 1.30
C LEU A 67 22.62 10.62 0.77
N LEU A 68 23.69 10.53 1.58
CA LEU A 68 24.87 9.71 1.26
C LEU A 68 24.51 8.23 1.18
N GLY A 69 23.73 7.72 2.14
CA GLY A 69 23.24 6.33 2.11
C GLY A 69 22.44 6.03 0.85
N PHE A 70 21.51 6.92 0.48
CA PHE A 70 20.74 6.81 -0.77
C PHE A 70 21.64 6.82 -2.01
N LEU A 71 22.58 7.76 -2.09
CA LEU A 71 23.47 7.86 -3.25
C LEU A 71 24.39 6.64 -3.40
N ILE A 72 24.95 6.14 -2.30
CA ILE A 72 25.93 5.05 -2.32
C ILE A 72 25.26 3.68 -2.49
N PHE A 73 24.14 3.44 -1.80
CA PHE A 73 23.54 2.11 -1.74
C PHE A 73 22.32 1.91 -2.66
N ILE A 74 21.71 2.98 -3.16
CA ILE A 74 20.54 2.90 -4.05
C ILE A 74 20.88 3.49 -5.41
N ALA A 75 21.15 4.80 -5.49
CA ALA A 75 21.32 5.48 -6.77
C ALA A 75 22.59 5.00 -7.50
N GLY A 76 23.71 4.84 -6.80
CA GLY A 76 24.99 4.41 -7.36
C GLY A 76 24.89 3.05 -8.07
N PRO A 77 24.45 1.97 -7.39
CA PRO A 77 24.24 0.66 -8.01
C PRO A 77 23.21 0.70 -9.14
N MET A 78 22.15 1.52 -9.01
CA MET A 78 21.16 1.70 -10.06
C MET A 78 21.78 2.29 -11.33
N PHE A 79 22.54 3.40 -11.23
CA PHE A 79 23.23 3.99 -12.37
C PHE A 79 24.32 3.09 -12.94
N SER A 80 25.02 2.33 -12.09
CA SER A 80 25.97 1.30 -12.53
C SER A 80 25.27 0.22 -13.36
N SER A 81 24.13 -0.30 -12.88
CA SER A 81 23.31 -1.25 -13.63
C SER A 81 22.80 -0.68 -14.95
N PHE A 82 22.45 0.61 -15.00
CA PHE A 82 22.13 1.29 -16.26
C PHE A 82 23.29 1.26 -17.23
N GLY A 83 24.50 1.62 -16.77
CA GLY A 83 25.70 1.52 -17.59
C GLY A 83 25.92 0.10 -18.10
N LEU A 84 25.85 -0.90 -17.21
CA LEU A 84 26.07 -2.31 -17.51
C LEU A 84 25.06 -2.90 -18.51
N SER A 85 23.86 -2.34 -18.60
CA SER A 85 22.85 -2.77 -19.58
C SER A 85 23.33 -2.66 -21.04
N PHE A 86 24.29 -1.77 -21.32
CA PHE A 86 24.90 -1.59 -22.65
C PHE A 86 26.17 -2.43 -22.88
N PHE A 87 26.57 -3.23 -21.90
CA PHE A 87 27.74 -4.11 -21.99
C PHE A 87 27.30 -5.58 -22.02
N ARG A 88 28.08 -6.40 -22.72
CA ARG A 88 28.10 -7.86 -22.53
C ARG A 88 29.07 -8.14 -21.39
N TRP A 89 28.55 -8.63 -20.27
CA TRP A 89 29.35 -8.91 -19.08
C TRP A 89 28.89 -10.19 -18.40
N ASP A 90 29.85 -11.08 -18.11
CA ASP A 90 29.66 -12.41 -17.56
C ASP A 90 30.27 -12.60 -16.15
N TYR A 91 30.50 -11.50 -15.42
CA TYR A 91 31.24 -11.41 -14.14
C TYR A 91 32.72 -11.83 -14.16
N PHE A 92 33.13 -12.75 -15.03
CA PHE A 92 34.49 -13.28 -15.09
C PHE A 92 35.40 -12.52 -16.05
N ARG A 93 34.86 -12.06 -17.17
CA ARG A 93 35.61 -11.31 -18.19
C ARG A 93 35.36 -9.81 -18.01
N PRO A 94 36.30 -8.96 -18.45
CA PRO A 94 36.05 -7.52 -18.47
C PRO A 94 34.81 -7.19 -19.33
N PRO A 95 33.96 -6.24 -18.90
CA PRO A 95 32.77 -5.83 -19.64
C PRO A 95 33.14 -5.38 -21.06
N ARG A 96 32.44 -5.91 -22.07
CA ARG A 96 32.62 -5.50 -23.48
C ARG A 96 31.45 -4.64 -23.91
N TRP A 97 31.71 -3.47 -24.47
CA TRP A 97 30.66 -2.60 -24.99
C TRP A 97 29.88 -3.31 -26.10
N ALA A 98 28.57 -3.42 -25.93
CA ALA A 98 27.68 -4.12 -26.83
C ALA A 98 26.57 -3.19 -27.40
N GLY A 99 26.53 -1.92 -26.97
CA GLY A 99 25.51 -0.98 -27.39
C GLY A 99 24.12 -1.46 -27.00
N LEU A 100 23.20 -1.54 -27.96
CA LEU A 100 21.80 -1.96 -27.73
C LEU A 100 21.56 -3.47 -27.94
N ASP A 101 22.62 -4.26 -28.14
CA ASP A 101 22.51 -5.67 -28.49
C ASP A 101 21.74 -6.52 -27.45
N ASN A 102 21.91 -6.21 -26.16
CA ASN A 102 21.14 -6.88 -25.11
C ASN A 102 19.63 -6.66 -25.28
N TYR A 103 19.22 -5.45 -25.71
CA TYR A 103 17.80 -5.12 -25.92
C TYR A 103 17.23 -5.75 -27.18
N THR A 104 18.01 -5.82 -28.27
CA THR A 104 17.58 -6.52 -29.49
C THR A 104 17.47 -8.02 -29.25
N ARG A 105 18.41 -8.61 -28.51
CA ARG A 105 18.36 -10.03 -28.14
C ARG A 105 17.08 -10.41 -27.38
N MET A 106 16.55 -9.51 -26.53
CA MET A 106 15.29 -9.77 -25.82
C MET A 106 14.10 -9.97 -26.74
N LEU A 107 14.11 -9.32 -27.91
CA LEU A 107 12.98 -9.40 -28.84
C LEU A 107 12.84 -10.79 -29.46
N ASP A 108 13.96 -11.50 -29.61
CA ASP A 108 14.04 -12.85 -30.18
C ASP A 108 14.09 -13.95 -29.10
N ASP A 109 14.03 -13.59 -27.82
CA ASP A 109 14.11 -14.52 -26.69
C ASP A 109 12.71 -15.04 -26.31
N GLU A 110 12.44 -16.31 -26.58
CA GLU A 110 11.15 -16.95 -26.27
C GLU A 110 10.85 -16.98 -24.76
N ASP A 111 11.86 -17.28 -23.93
CA ASP A 111 11.71 -17.33 -22.47
C ASP A 111 11.39 -15.93 -21.89
N PHE A 112 11.96 -14.88 -22.50
CA PHE A 112 11.62 -13.50 -22.16
C PHE A 112 10.14 -13.22 -22.39
N TRP A 113 9.61 -13.56 -23.57
CA TRP A 113 8.21 -13.34 -23.89
C TRP A 113 7.25 -14.19 -23.08
N ASP A 114 7.63 -15.43 -22.76
CA ASP A 114 6.88 -16.27 -21.82
C ASP A 114 6.84 -15.63 -20.44
N ALA A 115 7.98 -15.10 -19.97
CA ALA A 115 8.03 -14.44 -18.68
C ALA A 115 7.18 -13.15 -18.62
N VAL A 116 7.17 -12.39 -19.71
CA VAL A 116 6.28 -11.24 -19.89
C VAL A 116 4.83 -11.71 -19.84
N LYS A 117 4.42 -12.68 -20.66
CA LYS A 117 3.02 -13.17 -20.71
C LYS A 117 2.55 -13.65 -19.34
N VAL A 118 3.34 -14.45 -18.63
CA VAL A 118 2.99 -14.95 -17.30
C VAL A 118 2.81 -13.81 -16.30
N THR A 119 3.75 -12.86 -16.28
CA THR A 119 3.70 -11.73 -15.33
C THR A 119 2.50 -10.82 -15.60
N PHE A 120 2.22 -10.53 -16.86
CA PHE A 120 1.07 -9.72 -17.25
C PHE A 120 -0.25 -10.45 -17.00
N THR A 121 -0.32 -11.75 -17.28
CA THR A 121 -1.51 -12.58 -16.98
C THR A 121 -1.76 -12.60 -15.47
N PHE A 122 -0.71 -12.85 -14.68
CA PHE A 122 -0.79 -12.77 -13.23
C PHE A 122 -1.32 -11.41 -12.77
N ALA A 123 -0.76 -10.31 -13.29
CA ALA A 123 -1.18 -8.97 -12.91
C ALA A 123 -2.63 -8.66 -13.29
N ALA A 124 -3.06 -9.06 -14.49
CA ALA A 124 -4.42 -8.83 -14.98
C ALA A 124 -5.49 -9.48 -14.10
N PHE A 125 -5.21 -10.64 -13.50
CA PHE A 125 -6.13 -11.30 -12.56
C PHE A 125 -5.93 -10.86 -11.11
N TYR A 126 -4.68 -10.83 -10.64
CA TYR A 126 -4.36 -10.55 -9.24
C TYR A 126 -4.70 -9.10 -8.84
N VAL A 127 -4.41 -8.11 -9.68
CA VAL A 127 -4.63 -6.70 -9.34
C VAL A 127 -6.12 -6.40 -9.12
N PRO A 128 -7.07 -6.75 -9.99
CA PRO A 128 -8.49 -6.51 -9.72
C PRO A 128 -9.01 -7.32 -8.52
N LEU A 129 -8.67 -8.60 -8.43
CA LEU A 129 -9.11 -9.48 -7.35
C LEU A 129 -8.62 -8.96 -5.99
N SER A 130 -7.37 -8.53 -5.91
CA SER A 130 -6.79 -7.95 -4.70
C SER A 130 -7.52 -6.70 -4.24
N GLN A 131 -7.88 -5.78 -5.15
CA GLN A 131 -8.64 -4.59 -4.79
C GLN A 131 -10.03 -4.94 -4.25
N VAL A 132 -10.76 -5.83 -4.93
CA VAL A 132 -12.12 -6.22 -4.55
C VAL A 132 -12.13 -6.95 -3.21
N ILE A 133 -11.26 -7.94 -3.04
CA ILE A 133 -11.21 -8.77 -1.82
C ILE A 133 -10.74 -7.92 -0.63
N ALA A 134 -9.70 -7.09 -0.81
CA ALA A 134 -9.21 -6.22 0.26
C ALA A 134 -10.26 -5.17 0.67
N LEU A 135 -10.99 -4.59 -0.28
CA LEU A 135 -12.07 -3.64 0.01
C LEU A 135 -13.25 -4.32 0.72
N ALA A 136 -13.68 -5.49 0.23
CA ALA A 136 -14.75 -6.26 0.86
C ALA A 136 -14.40 -6.65 2.30
N ALA A 137 -13.17 -7.12 2.53
CA ALA A 137 -12.65 -7.38 3.86
C ALA A 137 -12.65 -6.09 4.71
N ALA A 138 -12.12 -4.98 4.20
CA ALA A 138 -12.07 -3.71 4.92
C ALA A 138 -13.46 -3.20 5.36
N VAL A 139 -14.47 -3.33 4.49
CA VAL A 139 -15.86 -2.99 4.83
C VAL A 139 -16.38 -3.90 5.95
N LEU A 140 -16.12 -5.21 5.88
CA LEU A 140 -16.51 -6.17 6.92
C LEU A 140 -15.87 -5.82 8.29
N LEU A 141 -14.58 -5.47 8.30
CA LEU A 141 -13.85 -5.08 9.51
C LEU A 141 -14.28 -3.73 10.09
N SER A 142 -14.88 -2.88 9.26
CA SER A 142 -15.33 -1.54 9.67
C SER A 142 -16.68 -1.58 10.38
N GLN A 143 -17.42 -2.70 10.27
CA GLN A 143 -18.67 -2.91 10.99
C GLN A 143 -18.41 -3.28 12.46
N LYS A 144 -19.42 -3.09 13.34
CA LYS A 144 -19.34 -3.53 14.74
C LYS A 144 -19.75 -5.00 14.88
N LEU A 145 -19.00 -5.92 14.26
CA LEU A 145 -19.30 -7.35 14.30
C LEU A 145 -18.60 -8.05 15.48
N LYS A 146 -19.32 -8.98 16.14
CA LYS A 146 -18.73 -9.91 17.12
C LYS A 146 -17.78 -10.86 16.37
N GLY A 147 -16.53 -11.00 16.82
CA GLY A 147 -15.51 -11.85 16.17
C GLY A 147 -14.48 -11.13 15.29
N ILE A 148 -14.54 -9.80 15.17
CA ILE A 148 -13.58 -8.99 14.38
C ILE A 148 -12.12 -9.21 14.78
N SER A 149 -11.84 -9.51 16.05
CA SER A 149 -10.48 -9.78 16.53
C SER A 149 -9.88 -11.00 15.84
N VAL A 150 -10.64 -12.10 15.71
CA VAL A 150 -10.19 -13.33 15.05
C VAL A 150 -9.97 -13.10 13.56
N PHE A 151 -10.90 -12.41 12.90
CA PHE A 151 -10.78 -12.09 11.48
C PHE A 151 -9.52 -11.24 11.21
N ARG A 152 -9.25 -10.24 12.05
CA ARG A 152 -7.98 -9.48 11.98
C ARG A 152 -6.80 -10.44 12.11
N THR A 153 -6.74 -11.27 13.14
CA THR A 153 -5.61 -12.20 13.32
C THR A 153 -5.33 -13.04 12.07
N ILE A 154 -6.35 -13.62 11.44
CA ILE A 154 -6.18 -14.47 10.24
C ILE A 154 -5.60 -13.68 9.04
N TYR A 155 -6.09 -12.47 8.79
CA TYR A 155 -5.63 -11.63 7.67
C TYR A 155 -4.30 -10.92 7.92
N TYR A 156 -3.93 -10.73 9.19
CA TYR A 156 -2.63 -10.18 9.57
C TYR A 156 -1.55 -11.24 9.69
N LEU A 157 -1.91 -12.52 9.87
CA LEU A 157 -0.97 -13.62 10.00
C LEU A 157 0.10 -13.65 8.88
N PRO A 158 -0.24 -13.43 7.59
CA PRO A 158 0.74 -13.43 6.50
C PRO A 158 1.79 -12.34 6.64
N ALA A 159 1.41 -11.17 7.15
CA ALA A 159 2.31 -10.03 7.31
C ALA A 159 3.38 -10.26 8.39
N ILE A 160 3.15 -11.23 9.28
CA ILE A 160 4.08 -11.61 10.36
C ILE A 160 5.05 -12.69 9.88
N LEU A 161 4.67 -13.50 8.88
CA LEU A 161 5.51 -14.52 8.29
C LEU A 161 6.60 -13.90 7.42
N SER A 162 7.78 -14.52 7.37
CA SER A 162 8.76 -14.16 6.36
C SER A 162 8.23 -14.54 4.97
N GLY A 163 8.58 -13.77 3.94
CA GLY A 163 8.09 -14.01 2.59
C GLY A 163 8.34 -15.45 2.09
N VAL A 164 9.49 -16.03 2.46
CA VAL A 164 9.83 -17.43 2.11
C VAL A 164 8.99 -18.43 2.93
N ALA A 165 8.86 -18.25 4.24
CA ALA A 165 8.08 -19.15 5.09
C ALA A 165 6.60 -19.16 4.69
N TYR A 166 6.07 -17.99 4.31
CA TYR A 166 4.74 -17.85 3.74
C TYR A 166 4.55 -18.74 2.50
N VAL A 167 5.50 -18.71 1.54
CA VAL A 167 5.39 -19.53 0.33
C VAL A 167 5.53 -21.02 0.65
N VAL A 168 6.50 -21.41 1.49
CA VAL A 168 6.72 -22.81 1.86
C VAL A 168 5.48 -23.42 2.52
N LEU A 169 4.80 -22.67 3.38
CA LEU A 169 3.54 -23.10 3.99
C LEU A 169 2.49 -23.41 2.91
N TRP A 170 2.33 -22.54 1.92
CA TRP A 170 1.38 -22.76 0.82
C TRP A 170 1.77 -23.91 -0.09
N VAL A 171 3.06 -24.12 -0.35
CA VAL A 171 3.54 -25.30 -1.08
C VAL A 171 3.07 -26.58 -0.39
N TRP A 172 3.18 -26.66 0.94
CA TRP A 172 2.68 -27.80 1.72
C TRP A 172 1.15 -27.93 1.66
N LEU A 173 0.41 -26.81 1.70
CA LEU A 173 -1.05 -26.84 1.57
C LEU A 173 -1.52 -27.33 0.20
N PHE A 174 -0.76 -27.00 -0.85
CA PHE A 174 -1.01 -27.37 -2.24
C PHE A 174 -0.43 -28.74 -2.64
N GLU A 175 0.22 -29.44 -1.71
CA GLU A 175 0.79 -30.75 -1.97
C GLU A 175 -0.28 -31.74 -2.46
N PRO A 176 -0.08 -32.45 -3.59
CA PRO A 176 -1.15 -33.24 -4.21
C PRO A 176 -1.72 -34.34 -3.31
N ASP A 177 -0.86 -35.05 -2.58
CA ASP A 177 -1.23 -36.29 -1.87
C ASP A 177 -1.58 -36.07 -0.40
N HIS A 178 -0.93 -35.08 0.24
CA HIS A 178 -1.05 -34.82 1.68
C HIS A 178 -1.44 -33.37 2.00
N GLY A 179 -1.69 -32.54 0.98
CA GLY A 179 -2.04 -31.14 1.15
C GLY A 179 -3.45 -30.97 1.71
N LEU A 180 -3.57 -30.02 2.65
CA LEU A 180 -4.85 -29.71 3.31
C LEU A 180 -5.93 -29.29 2.31
N ILE A 181 -5.56 -28.62 1.21
CA ILE A 181 -6.51 -28.14 0.21
C ILE A 181 -7.15 -29.32 -0.54
N ASN A 182 -6.34 -30.30 -0.94
CA ASN A 182 -6.85 -31.52 -1.59
C ASN A 182 -7.64 -32.39 -0.62
N LEU A 183 -7.24 -32.46 0.65
CA LEU A 183 -8.01 -33.13 1.69
C LEU A 183 -9.41 -32.53 1.83
N ILE A 184 -9.52 -31.20 1.89
CA ILE A 184 -10.83 -30.51 1.98
C ILE A 184 -11.66 -30.76 0.72
N LEU A 185 -11.06 -30.68 -0.47
CA LEU A 185 -11.77 -30.98 -1.73
C LEU A 185 -12.30 -32.42 -1.78
N SER A 186 -11.56 -33.37 -1.21
CA SER A 186 -11.97 -34.78 -1.15
C SER A 186 -13.24 -35.00 -0.32
N TRP A 187 -13.49 -34.16 0.70
CA TRP A 187 -14.73 -34.20 1.49
C TRP A 187 -15.96 -33.83 0.67
N PHE A 188 -15.78 -33.06 -0.41
CA PHE A 188 -16.82 -32.73 -1.38
C PHE A 188 -16.84 -33.68 -2.58
N GLY A 189 -16.10 -34.79 -2.53
CA GLY A 189 -16.02 -35.78 -3.60
C GLY A 189 -15.19 -35.35 -4.81
N MET A 190 -14.41 -34.26 -4.71
CA MET A 190 -13.56 -33.77 -5.81
C MET A 190 -12.11 -34.23 -5.62
N GLN A 191 -11.52 -34.81 -6.66
CA GLN A 191 -10.07 -35.03 -6.68
C GLN A 191 -9.36 -33.71 -6.99
N GLY A 192 -8.59 -33.21 -6.04
CA GLY A 192 -7.86 -31.96 -6.19
C GLY A 192 -6.74 -32.06 -7.24
N PRO A 193 -6.50 -31.00 -8.02
CA PRO A 193 -5.45 -31.01 -9.04
C PRO A 193 -4.06 -31.03 -8.42
N ARG A 194 -3.04 -31.28 -9.25
CA ARG A 194 -1.64 -31.06 -8.89
C ARG A 194 -1.32 -29.56 -9.00
N TRP A 195 -1.79 -28.79 -8.04
CA TRP A 195 -1.81 -27.33 -8.05
C TRP A 195 -0.55 -26.67 -8.61
N LEU A 196 0.64 -27.06 -8.15
CA LEU A 196 1.91 -26.45 -8.54
C LEU A 196 2.65 -27.20 -9.67
N SER A 197 2.21 -28.42 -10.01
CA SER A 197 2.89 -29.27 -11.01
C SER A 197 2.13 -29.38 -12.33
N ASP A 198 0.89 -28.90 -12.40
CA ASP A 198 0.12 -28.78 -13.65
C ASP A 198 0.30 -27.38 -14.26
N PRO A 199 0.88 -27.25 -15.48
CA PRO A 199 1.05 -25.96 -16.16
C PRO A 199 -0.23 -25.15 -16.30
N LYS A 200 -1.40 -25.80 -16.37
CA LYS A 200 -2.69 -25.12 -16.56
C LYS A 200 -3.20 -24.45 -15.29
N ILE A 201 -2.79 -24.94 -14.12
CA ILE A 201 -3.36 -24.55 -12.82
C ILE A 201 -2.32 -23.86 -11.92
N ALA A 202 -1.02 -24.06 -12.18
CA ALA A 202 0.08 -23.49 -11.39
C ALA A 202 -0.03 -21.97 -11.20
N LEU A 203 -0.34 -21.22 -12.26
CA LEU A 203 -0.50 -19.77 -12.14
C LEU A 203 -1.69 -19.38 -11.24
N ALA A 204 -2.81 -20.12 -11.33
CA ALA A 204 -3.98 -19.90 -10.48
C ALA A 204 -3.66 -20.21 -9.01
N ALA A 205 -2.89 -21.26 -8.73
CA ALA A 205 -2.42 -21.57 -7.38
C ALA A 205 -1.59 -20.42 -6.80
N LEU A 206 -0.69 -19.82 -7.59
CA LEU A 206 0.10 -18.66 -7.15
C LEU A 206 -0.76 -17.41 -6.93
N ILE A 207 -1.83 -17.20 -7.72
CA ILE A 207 -2.80 -16.12 -7.49
C ILE A 207 -3.52 -16.34 -6.15
N ILE A 208 -4.08 -17.53 -5.92
CA ILE A 208 -4.80 -17.88 -4.68
C ILE A 208 -3.90 -17.67 -3.47
N MET A 209 -2.67 -18.17 -3.53
CA MET A 209 -1.65 -17.94 -2.50
C MET A 209 -1.52 -16.45 -2.23
N SER A 210 -1.19 -15.66 -3.26
CA SER A 210 -0.93 -14.22 -3.16
C SER A 210 -2.12 -13.40 -2.64
N LEU A 211 -3.35 -13.88 -2.80
CA LEU A 211 -4.56 -13.23 -2.26
C LEU A 211 -4.67 -13.32 -0.73
N TRP A 212 -3.95 -14.25 -0.08
CA TRP A 212 -3.88 -14.26 1.37
C TRP A 212 -3.06 -13.09 1.92
N GLY A 213 -2.06 -12.62 1.15
CA GLY A 213 -1.17 -11.51 1.52
C GLY A 213 -1.78 -10.10 1.48
N LEU A 214 -3.10 -9.97 1.24
CA LEU A 214 -3.79 -8.68 1.06
C LEU A 214 -3.99 -7.86 2.34
N GLY A 215 -3.44 -8.29 3.47
CA GLY A 215 -3.59 -7.63 4.76
C GLY A 215 -3.18 -6.15 4.72
N SER A 216 -2.09 -5.80 4.04
CA SER A 216 -1.63 -4.41 3.92
C SER A 216 -2.63 -3.52 3.15
N SER A 217 -3.12 -3.97 2.00
CA SER A 217 -4.14 -3.28 1.21
C SER A 217 -5.45 -3.12 1.97
N MET A 218 -5.88 -4.14 2.72
CA MET A 218 -7.06 -4.07 3.58
C MET A 218 -6.92 -2.94 4.62
N ILE A 219 -5.76 -2.78 5.24
CA ILE A 219 -5.51 -1.73 6.24
C ILE A 219 -5.61 -0.34 5.63
N ILE A 220 -5.02 -0.17 4.44
CA ILE A 220 -5.10 1.08 3.69
C ILE A 220 -6.58 1.42 3.43
N TYR A 221 -7.39 0.44 3.04
CA TYR A 221 -8.82 0.64 2.87
C TYR A 221 -9.58 0.91 4.17
N VAL A 222 -9.27 0.23 5.28
CA VAL A 222 -9.86 0.55 6.59
C VAL A 222 -9.53 1.98 7.02
N ALA A 223 -8.29 2.44 6.78
CA ALA A 223 -7.90 3.82 7.06
C ALA A 223 -8.68 4.82 6.19
N GLY A 224 -8.84 4.52 4.89
CA GLY A 224 -9.66 5.32 3.97
C GLY A 224 -11.12 5.40 4.40
N LEU A 225 -11.73 4.25 4.76
CA LEU A 225 -13.12 4.18 5.23
C LEU A 225 -13.33 5.01 6.51
N LYS A 226 -12.35 5.02 7.43
CA LYS A 226 -12.43 5.80 8.67
C LYS A 226 -12.34 7.32 8.45
N ASN A 227 -11.75 7.76 7.34
CA ASN A 227 -11.68 9.18 7.00
C ASN A 227 -13.00 9.73 6.45
N ILE A 228 -13.95 8.87 6.08
CA ILE A 228 -15.25 9.30 5.56
C ILE A 228 -16.10 9.83 6.72
N PRO A 229 -16.58 11.08 6.67
CA PRO A 229 -17.38 11.66 7.74
C PRO A 229 -18.70 10.91 7.98
N VAL A 230 -18.96 10.54 9.23
CA VAL A 230 -20.13 9.72 9.61
C VAL A 230 -21.46 10.41 9.27
N HIS A 231 -21.53 11.74 9.35
CA HIS A 231 -22.75 12.51 9.10
C HIS A 231 -23.30 12.35 7.67
N LEU A 232 -22.44 12.06 6.68
CA LEU A 232 -22.88 11.79 5.30
C LEU A 232 -23.71 10.50 5.23
N HIS A 233 -23.35 9.49 6.02
CA HIS A 233 -24.07 8.23 6.09
C HIS A 233 -25.38 8.33 6.88
N GLU A 234 -25.43 9.21 7.89
CA GLU A 234 -26.63 9.50 8.68
C GLU A 234 -27.65 10.30 7.87
N ALA A 235 -27.21 11.36 7.18
CA ALA A 235 -28.07 12.16 6.30
C ALA A 235 -28.71 11.28 5.21
N ALA A 236 -27.91 10.44 4.54
CA ALA A 236 -28.43 9.53 3.53
C ALA A 236 -29.41 8.49 4.09
N GLN A 237 -29.28 8.12 5.37
CA GLN A 237 -30.23 7.21 6.02
C GLN A 237 -31.57 7.89 6.31
N ILE A 238 -31.56 9.18 6.66
CA ILE A 238 -32.77 10.00 6.82
C ILE A 238 -33.48 10.13 5.46
N ASP A 239 -32.73 10.26 4.38
CA ASP A 239 -33.25 10.30 3.00
C ASP A 239 -33.69 8.93 2.44
N GLY A 240 -33.69 7.87 3.27
CA GLY A 240 -34.15 6.53 2.89
C GLY A 240 -33.17 5.71 2.04
N ALA A 241 -31.89 6.11 1.94
CA ALA A 241 -30.90 5.35 1.18
C ALA A 241 -30.51 4.05 1.90
N GLY A 242 -30.81 2.91 1.26
CA GLY A 242 -30.40 1.59 1.75
C GLY A 242 -28.87 1.38 1.77
N PRO A 243 -28.37 0.31 2.43
CA PRO A 243 -26.93 0.06 2.60
C PRO A 243 -26.14 -0.02 1.28
N ILE A 244 -26.69 -0.70 0.28
CA ILE A 244 -26.07 -0.85 -1.05
C ILE A 244 -25.98 0.51 -1.75
N ASN A 245 -27.05 1.30 -1.70
CA ASN A 245 -27.07 2.63 -2.32
C ASN A 245 -26.07 3.58 -1.64
N ARG A 246 -25.96 3.55 -0.31
CA ARG A 246 -24.95 4.31 0.44
C ARG A 246 -23.52 3.88 0.08
N PHE A 247 -23.27 2.59 -0.09
CA PHE A 247 -21.95 2.10 -0.49
C PHE A 247 -21.54 2.63 -1.87
N PHE A 248 -22.36 2.44 -2.90
CA PHE A 248 -22.00 2.83 -4.27
C PHE A 248 -22.05 4.34 -4.51
N ARG A 249 -22.91 5.09 -3.81
CA ARG A 249 -23.08 6.54 -4.04
C ARG A 249 -22.28 7.43 -3.09
N ILE A 250 -21.87 6.93 -1.92
CA ILE A 250 -21.16 7.75 -0.91
C ILE A 250 -19.80 7.12 -0.62
N THR A 251 -19.77 5.87 -0.16
CA THR A 251 -18.52 5.24 0.27
C THR A 251 -17.53 5.10 -0.89
N LEU A 252 -17.94 4.45 -1.98
CA LEU A 252 -17.05 4.14 -3.10
C LEU A 252 -16.48 5.39 -3.77
N PRO A 253 -17.26 6.45 -4.07
CA PRO A 253 -16.73 7.70 -4.65
C PRO A 253 -15.73 8.41 -3.72
N LEU A 254 -16.04 8.50 -2.42
CA LEU A 254 -15.14 9.15 -1.44
C LEU A 254 -13.88 8.31 -1.15
N LEU A 255 -13.92 7.00 -1.43
CA LEU A 255 -12.77 6.10 -1.29
C LEU A 255 -11.84 6.15 -2.52
N THR A 256 -12.23 6.78 -3.63
CA THR A 256 -11.45 6.76 -4.88
C THR A 256 -9.99 7.20 -4.73
N PRO A 257 -9.60 8.19 -3.89
CA PRO A 257 -8.19 8.52 -3.68
C PRO A 257 -7.40 7.38 -3.00
N THR A 258 -8.05 6.64 -2.10
CA THR A 258 -7.46 5.48 -1.43
C THR A 258 -7.37 4.29 -2.38
N ILE A 259 -8.38 4.06 -3.23
CA ILE A 259 -8.37 3.02 -4.28
C ILE A 259 -7.21 3.30 -5.24
N PHE A 260 -7.09 4.54 -5.72
CA PHE A 260 -6.00 4.96 -6.59
C PHE A 260 -4.62 4.71 -5.98
N PHE A 261 -4.41 5.16 -4.74
CA PHE A 261 -3.15 4.94 -4.05
C PHE A 261 -2.81 3.45 -3.91
N ASN A 262 -3.78 2.64 -3.46
CA ASN A 262 -3.57 1.20 -3.30
C ASN A 262 -3.37 0.49 -4.64
N LEU A 263 -4.05 0.93 -5.71
CA LEU A 263 -3.89 0.38 -7.06
C LEU A 263 -2.47 0.57 -7.57
N VAL A 264 -1.91 1.78 -7.44
CA VAL A 264 -0.52 2.06 -7.84
C VAL A 264 0.46 1.18 -7.07
N LEU A 265 0.32 1.09 -5.75
CA LEU A 265 1.19 0.25 -4.92
C LEU A 265 1.10 -1.23 -5.31
N VAL A 266 -0.11 -1.77 -5.46
CA VAL A 266 -0.31 -3.19 -5.79
C VAL A 266 0.25 -3.51 -7.17
N ILE A 267 0.11 -2.63 -8.15
CA ILE A 267 0.70 -2.83 -9.48
C ILE A 267 2.22 -2.91 -9.40
N ILE A 268 2.87 -1.96 -8.72
CA ILE A 268 4.34 -1.98 -8.53
C ILE A 268 4.77 -3.30 -7.88
N GLN A 269 4.09 -3.71 -6.80
CA GLN A 269 4.42 -4.95 -6.08
C GLN A 269 4.18 -6.20 -6.92
N THR A 270 3.15 -6.20 -7.77
CA THR A 270 2.80 -7.34 -8.62
C THR A 270 3.87 -7.59 -9.68
N PHE A 271 4.35 -6.54 -10.35
CA PHE A 271 5.46 -6.64 -11.30
C PHE A 271 6.80 -6.98 -10.61
N GLN A 272 6.93 -6.70 -9.31
CA GLN A 272 8.08 -7.06 -8.49
C GLN A 272 7.94 -8.42 -7.78
N SER A 273 6.95 -9.24 -8.15
CA SER A 273 6.74 -10.56 -7.55
C SER A 273 7.83 -11.54 -7.98
N TYR A 274 8.81 -11.76 -7.10
CA TYR A 274 9.87 -12.75 -7.29
C TYR A 274 9.67 -13.96 -6.37
N THR A 275 9.58 -13.73 -5.06
CA THR A 275 9.62 -14.78 -4.03
C THR A 275 8.53 -15.83 -4.22
N THR A 276 7.32 -15.40 -4.53
CA THR A 276 6.14 -16.26 -4.79
C THR A 276 6.44 -17.34 -5.82
N ALA A 277 6.92 -16.95 -7.01
CA ALA A 277 7.20 -17.90 -8.10
C ALA A 277 8.55 -18.61 -7.92
N ALA A 278 9.58 -17.91 -7.45
CA ALA A 278 10.91 -18.47 -7.27
C ALA A 278 10.94 -19.60 -6.24
N VAL A 279 10.21 -19.44 -5.13
CA VAL A 279 10.20 -20.42 -4.03
C VAL A 279 9.18 -21.53 -4.28
N ALA A 280 8.00 -21.22 -4.84
CA ALA A 280 6.94 -22.22 -5.01
C ALA A 280 7.24 -23.23 -6.11
N THR A 281 7.76 -22.76 -7.25
CA THR A 281 7.89 -23.56 -8.48
C THR A 281 9.23 -23.35 -9.19
N GLY A 282 10.00 -22.34 -8.78
CA GLY A 282 11.20 -21.92 -9.48
C GLY A 282 10.95 -21.42 -10.90
N GLY A 283 9.70 -21.14 -11.30
CA GLY A 283 9.30 -20.75 -12.66
C GLY A 283 8.63 -21.86 -13.50
N GLY A 284 8.51 -23.08 -12.98
CA GLY A 284 7.88 -24.20 -13.68
C GLY A 284 6.40 -24.40 -13.35
N PRO A 285 5.79 -25.49 -13.84
CA PRO A 285 6.29 -26.42 -14.86
C PRO A 285 6.24 -25.78 -16.27
N ASN A 286 7.17 -26.15 -17.16
CA ASN A 286 7.22 -25.67 -18.55
C ASN A 286 7.03 -24.14 -18.70
N ASN A 287 7.78 -23.37 -17.91
CA ASN A 287 7.69 -21.91 -17.84
C ASN A 287 6.31 -21.31 -17.48
N ALA A 288 5.31 -22.11 -17.09
CA ALA A 288 3.95 -21.64 -16.81
C ALA A 288 3.85 -20.65 -15.62
N THR A 289 4.89 -20.60 -14.78
CA THR A 289 5.01 -19.62 -13.70
C THR A 289 6.35 -18.88 -13.75
N LEU A 290 6.97 -18.80 -14.93
CA LEU A 290 8.21 -18.07 -15.12
C LEU A 290 7.91 -16.58 -15.02
N PHE A 291 8.02 -15.98 -13.84
CA PHE A 291 7.81 -14.55 -13.69
C PHE A 291 9.02 -13.77 -14.23
N TYR A 292 8.81 -12.54 -14.66
CA TYR A 292 9.84 -11.69 -15.24
C TYR A 292 11.07 -11.59 -14.33
N LEU A 293 10.88 -11.34 -13.04
CA LEU A 293 11.99 -11.28 -12.08
C LEU A 293 12.64 -12.63 -11.81
N VAL A 294 11.91 -13.74 -11.96
CA VAL A 294 12.50 -15.08 -11.87
C VAL A 294 13.43 -15.31 -13.05
N TYR A 295 13.01 -14.94 -14.27
CA TYR A 295 13.84 -15.02 -15.46
C TYR A 295 15.06 -14.09 -15.38
N LEU A 296 14.87 -12.84 -14.96
CA LEU A 296 15.96 -11.88 -14.71
C LEU A 296 16.99 -12.44 -13.72
N TYR A 297 16.53 -13.01 -12.61
CA TYR A 297 17.43 -13.63 -11.63
C TYR A 297 18.20 -14.82 -12.21
N ARG A 298 17.54 -15.67 -13.03
CA ARG A 298 18.20 -16.77 -13.73
C ARG A 298 19.30 -16.24 -14.66
N MET A 299 19.03 -15.20 -15.45
CA MET A 299 20.02 -14.57 -16.32
C MET A 299 21.20 -14.02 -15.51
N ALA A 300 20.90 -13.22 -14.48
CA ALA A 300 21.93 -12.56 -13.67
C ALA A 300 22.82 -13.56 -12.94
N PHE A 301 22.24 -14.53 -12.23
CA PHE A 301 23.00 -15.30 -11.24
C PHE A 301 23.21 -16.76 -11.61
N LYS A 302 22.36 -17.36 -12.44
CA LYS A 302 22.52 -18.76 -12.87
C LYS A 302 23.25 -18.87 -14.20
N GLN A 303 22.88 -18.04 -15.17
CA GLN A 303 23.54 -17.97 -16.48
C GLN A 303 24.66 -16.93 -16.52
N GLN A 304 24.80 -16.15 -15.44
CA GLN A 304 25.88 -15.19 -15.22
C GLN A 304 25.90 -14.07 -16.27
N GLU A 305 24.81 -13.83 -16.99
CA GLU A 305 24.68 -12.76 -17.98
C GLU A 305 24.25 -11.43 -17.34
N ALA A 306 25.16 -10.81 -16.58
CA ALA A 306 24.90 -9.57 -15.83
C ALA A 306 24.40 -8.41 -16.70
N GLY A 307 24.98 -8.27 -17.90
CA GLY A 307 24.63 -7.20 -18.85
C GLY A 307 23.22 -7.34 -19.38
N TYR A 308 22.85 -8.56 -19.80
CA TYR A 308 21.51 -8.88 -20.27
C TYR A 308 20.46 -8.70 -19.16
N ALA A 309 20.73 -9.23 -17.97
CA ALA A 309 19.83 -9.06 -16.82
C ALA A 309 19.68 -7.59 -16.37
N SER A 310 20.75 -6.79 -16.50
CA SER A 310 20.67 -5.34 -16.23
C SER A 310 19.76 -4.64 -17.25
N ALA A 311 19.87 -4.98 -18.53
CA ALA A 311 18.95 -4.47 -19.55
C ALA A 311 17.50 -4.87 -19.24
N MET A 312 17.25 -6.09 -18.77
CA MET A 312 15.92 -6.54 -18.37
C MET A 312 15.38 -5.70 -17.20
N ALA A 313 16.21 -5.41 -16.19
CA ALA A 313 15.81 -4.59 -15.06
C ALA A 313 15.31 -3.20 -15.50
N TRP A 314 15.97 -2.60 -16.49
CA TRP A 314 15.58 -1.30 -17.05
C TRP A 314 14.33 -1.35 -17.91
N VAL A 315 14.11 -2.43 -18.67
CA VAL A 315 12.85 -2.65 -19.38
C VAL A 315 11.70 -2.77 -18.38
N LEU A 316 11.86 -3.57 -17.31
CA LEU A 316 10.85 -3.69 -16.26
C LEU A 316 10.57 -2.35 -15.56
N PHE A 317 11.62 -1.59 -15.24
CA PHE A 317 11.48 -0.25 -14.68
C PHE A 317 10.66 0.67 -15.60
N ALA A 318 10.97 0.69 -16.90
CA ALA A 318 10.23 1.48 -17.87
C ALA A 318 8.76 1.05 -17.97
N VAL A 319 8.48 -0.26 -17.96
CA VAL A 319 7.11 -0.78 -17.94
C VAL A 319 6.35 -0.31 -16.70
N ILE A 320 6.92 -0.49 -15.50
CA ILE A 320 6.30 -0.05 -14.24
C ILE A 320 6.07 1.47 -14.26
N LEU A 321 7.04 2.25 -14.74
CA LEU A 321 6.93 3.71 -14.86
C LEU A 321 5.80 4.10 -15.82
N ILE A 322 5.71 3.48 -17.00
CA ILE A 322 4.64 3.74 -17.97
C ILE A 322 3.28 3.44 -17.36
N PHE A 323 3.09 2.27 -16.74
CA PHE A 323 1.83 1.93 -16.07
C PHE A 323 1.48 2.93 -14.96
N THR A 324 2.46 3.28 -14.13
CA THR A 324 2.27 4.25 -13.05
C THR A 324 1.85 5.62 -13.58
N LEU A 325 2.51 6.11 -14.64
CA LEU A 325 2.16 7.37 -15.29
C LEU A 325 0.79 7.33 -15.96
N LEU A 326 0.43 6.22 -16.62
CA LEU A 326 -0.90 6.03 -17.22
C LEU A 326 -1.99 6.08 -16.15
N ILE A 327 -1.76 5.44 -15.00
CA ILE A 327 -2.72 5.44 -13.88
C ILE A 327 -2.83 6.84 -13.27
N ILE A 328 -1.71 7.52 -13.01
CA ILE A 328 -1.70 8.92 -12.54
C ILE A 328 -2.41 9.83 -13.54
N ARG A 329 -2.17 9.67 -14.83
CA ARG A 329 -2.85 10.44 -15.89
C ARG A 329 -4.36 10.20 -15.86
N SER A 330 -4.77 8.94 -15.72
CA SER A 330 -6.19 8.55 -15.66
C SER A 330 -6.88 9.05 -14.38
N SER A 331 -6.15 9.26 -13.28
CA SER A 331 -6.73 9.56 -11.97
C SER A 331 -7.54 10.84 -11.97
N SER A 332 -7.13 11.85 -12.76
CA SER A 332 -7.86 13.10 -12.95
C SER A 332 -9.31 12.91 -13.44
N LEU A 333 -9.64 11.76 -14.05
CA LEU A 333 -10.96 11.46 -14.60
C LEU A 333 -11.92 10.81 -13.59
N TRP A 334 -11.41 10.15 -12.54
CA TRP A 334 -12.23 9.31 -11.66
C TRP A 334 -11.92 9.44 -10.16
N VAL A 335 -10.83 10.11 -9.78
CA VAL A 335 -10.46 10.33 -8.38
C VAL A 335 -11.09 11.61 -7.87
N TYR A 336 -11.95 11.50 -6.86
CA TYR A 336 -12.59 12.62 -6.20
C TYR A 336 -11.78 13.04 -4.97
N TYR A 337 -11.17 14.22 -5.03
CA TYR A 337 -10.54 14.85 -3.88
C TYR A 337 -11.54 15.78 -3.18
N ASP A 338 -11.90 15.45 -1.95
CA ASP A 338 -12.76 16.26 -1.09
C ASP A 338 -12.03 17.56 -0.68
N GLY A 339 -12.04 18.54 -1.59
CA GLY A 339 -11.33 19.81 -1.41
C GLY A 339 -10.98 20.61 -2.68
N GLN A 340 -11.17 20.06 -3.89
CA GLN A 340 -10.74 20.74 -5.13
C GLN A 340 -11.77 21.67 -5.80
N ARG A 341 -13.00 21.80 -5.28
CA ARG A 341 -13.95 22.82 -5.77
C ARG A 341 -14.03 24.05 -4.85
N LYS A 342 -12.95 24.85 -4.81
CA LYS A 342 -13.06 26.21 -4.25
C LYS A 342 -12.47 27.34 -5.10
N ASN A 343 -11.95 27.08 -6.31
CA ASN A 343 -11.39 28.12 -7.17
C ASN A 343 -11.78 27.94 -8.65
N GLU A 344 -13.06 27.87 -8.97
CA GLU A 344 -13.56 28.28 -10.29
C GLU A 344 -14.87 29.03 -10.05
N GLY A 345 -14.74 30.34 -9.94
CA GLY A 345 -15.82 31.33 -9.85
C GLY A 345 -15.56 32.44 -10.84
#